data_AF-A0A7X6ZZH0-F1
#
_entry.id   AF-A0A7X6ZZH0-F1
#
_cell.length_a   1.000
_cell.length_b   1.000
_cell.length_c   1.000
_cell.angle_alpha   90.00
_cell.angle_beta   90.00
_cell.angle_gamma   90.00
#
_symmetry.space_group_name_H-M   'P 1'
#
loop_
_entity.id
_entity.type
_entity.pdbx_description
1 polymer ?
#
loop_
_entity_poly.entity_id
_entity_poly.type
_entity_poly.pdbx_seq_one_letter_code
_entity_poly.pdbx_strand_id
1 'polypeptide(L)'
;MELNQEQKEAVNSDCPFLFLYAGAGTGKTRTIIEKINLLLEKAVNPAKVLAITFTVKAAEELKIRLKNENVLVYTFHGLCYHELEKLGIKIEIEEPEKLPFDKLEILKISNYKNSLKKKRPPIVYYEYQKYLSLNKQIDFDDLLLLFLNKTRNDQFKNAFDFIFIDEFQDTNNLQYEVLKRLIGQKTKVFAVGDPDQSIYRFRGANPNIIDKYIKDFDAKIYKISTNYR
;
A
#
# COMPACT_ATOMS: atom_id res chain seq x y z
N MET A 1 -3.74 -24.08 13.97
CA MET A 1 -4.97 -23.48 14.55
C MET A 1 -5.97 -23.29 13.43
N GLU A 2 -7.24 -23.58 13.64
CA GLU A 2 -8.28 -23.36 12.62
C GLU A 2 -8.64 -21.86 12.54
N LEU A 3 -9.18 -21.39 11.41
CA LEU A 3 -9.79 -20.06 11.32
C LEU A 3 -11.08 -20.03 12.13
N ASN A 4 -11.36 -18.92 12.81
CA ASN A 4 -12.68 -18.72 13.43
C ASN A 4 -13.75 -18.36 12.40
N GLN A 5 -15.01 -18.29 12.82
CA GLN A 5 -16.13 -18.03 11.93
C GLN A 5 -16.01 -16.66 11.22
N GLU A 6 -15.67 -15.60 11.94
CA GLU A 6 -15.49 -14.25 11.39
C GLU A 6 -14.40 -14.22 10.30
N GLN A 7 -13.27 -14.89 10.55
CA GLN A 7 -12.17 -15.02 9.60
C GLN A 7 -12.57 -15.87 8.39
N LYS A 8 -13.28 -16.98 8.61
CA LYS A 8 -13.81 -17.85 7.53
C LYS A 8 -14.75 -17.07 6.62
N GLU A 9 -15.61 -16.22 7.17
CA GLU A 9 -16.54 -15.38 6.39
C GLU A 9 -15.79 -14.36 5.52
N ALA A 10 -14.78 -13.70 6.08
CA ALA A 10 -13.93 -12.79 5.31
C ALA A 10 -13.16 -13.53 4.21
N VAL A 11 -12.53 -14.68 4.53
CA VAL A 11 -11.77 -15.51 3.58
C VAL A 11 -12.67 -16.05 2.45
N ASN A 12 -13.89 -16.46 2.75
CA ASN A 12 -14.80 -16.98 1.72
C ASN A 12 -15.56 -15.89 0.95
N SER A 13 -15.41 -14.63 1.32
CA SER A 13 -16.09 -13.53 0.63
C SER A 13 -15.64 -13.38 -0.82
N ASP A 14 -16.60 -13.26 -1.73
CA ASP A 14 -16.37 -12.98 -3.14
C ASP A 14 -16.56 -11.50 -3.51
N CYS A 15 -16.86 -10.65 -2.51
CA CYS A 15 -17.01 -9.22 -2.69
C CYS A 15 -15.77 -8.62 -3.36
N PRO A 16 -15.95 -7.80 -4.42
CA PRO A 16 -14.83 -7.25 -5.15
C PRO A 16 -14.00 -6.29 -4.31
N PHE A 17 -14.64 -5.50 -3.44
CA PHE A 17 -13.93 -4.63 -2.50
C PHE A 17 -14.34 -4.98 -1.09
N LEU A 18 -13.36 -5.30 -0.27
CA LEU A 18 -13.54 -5.69 1.13
C LEU A 18 -12.62 -4.85 2.00
N PHE A 19 -13.16 -4.41 3.15
CA PHE A 19 -12.37 -3.89 4.26
C PHE A 19 -12.57 -4.76 5.50
N LEU A 20 -11.49 -5.31 6.04
CA LEU A 20 -11.49 -6.11 7.27
C LEU A 20 -10.98 -5.26 8.43
N TYR A 21 -11.89 -4.87 9.32
CA TYR A 21 -11.52 -4.30 10.61
C TYR A 21 -11.00 -5.38 11.53
N ALA A 22 -9.80 -5.18 12.05
CA ALA A 22 -9.11 -6.20 12.81
C ALA A 22 -8.13 -5.59 13.81
N GLY A 23 -8.39 -5.81 15.10
CA GLY A 23 -7.54 -5.36 16.20
C GLY A 23 -6.14 -5.99 16.20
N ALA A 24 -5.22 -5.50 17.04
CA ALA A 24 -3.99 -6.24 17.35
C ALA A 24 -4.28 -7.68 17.77
N GLY A 25 -3.45 -8.62 17.31
CA GLY A 25 -3.51 -10.02 17.75
C GLY A 25 -4.72 -10.81 17.22
N THR A 26 -5.61 -10.21 16.42
CA THR A 26 -6.80 -10.87 15.86
C THR A 26 -6.52 -11.79 14.66
N GLY A 27 -5.29 -11.79 14.15
CA GLY A 27 -4.87 -12.64 13.03
C GLY A 27 -5.02 -12.01 11.64
N LYS A 28 -5.00 -10.67 11.52
CA LYS A 28 -4.97 -9.90 10.26
C LYS A 28 -4.20 -10.55 9.10
N THR A 29 -2.88 -10.63 9.27
CA THR A 29 -1.96 -11.20 8.28
C THR A 29 -2.28 -12.67 8.00
N ARG A 30 -2.77 -13.41 8.99
CA ARG A 30 -3.19 -14.79 8.80
C ARG A 30 -4.41 -14.88 7.88
N THR A 31 -5.43 -14.04 8.09
CA THR A 31 -6.61 -13.99 7.23
C THR A 31 -6.24 -13.67 5.78
N ILE A 32 -5.29 -12.75 5.55
CA ILE A 32 -4.74 -12.47 4.22
C ILE A 32 -4.09 -13.71 3.60
N ILE A 33 -3.20 -14.39 4.32
CA ILE A 33 -2.49 -15.58 3.84
C ILE A 33 -3.48 -16.69 3.45
N GLU A 34 -4.46 -16.97 4.31
CA GLU A 34 -5.43 -18.05 4.07
C GLU A 34 -6.34 -17.70 2.88
N LYS A 35 -6.70 -16.43 2.69
CA LYS A 35 -7.41 -15.98 1.48
C LYS A 35 -6.56 -16.19 0.22
N ILE A 36 -5.28 -15.84 0.25
CA ILE A 36 -4.39 -16.04 -0.90
C ILE A 36 -4.27 -17.54 -1.21
N ASN A 37 -4.02 -18.38 -0.21
CA ASN A 37 -3.92 -19.83 -0.40
C ASN A 37 -5.19 -20.42 -1.01
N LEU A 38 -6.37 -20.02 -0.52
CA LEU A 38 -7.65 -20.44 -1.10
C LEU A 38 -7.79 -20.03 -2.58
N LEU A 39 -7.30 -18.85 -2.97
CA LEU A 39 -7.31 -18.43 -4.38
C LEU A 39 -6.36 -19.28 -5.24
N LEU A 40 -5.19 -19.62 -4.71
CA LEU A 40 -4.23 -20.48 -5.39
C LEU A 40 -4.78 -21.91 -5.56
N GLU A 41 -5.46 -22.46 -4.56
CA GLU A 41 -6.17 -23.73 -4.64
C GLU A 41 -7.27 -23.71 -5.72
N LYS A 42 -7.92 -22.56 -5.91
CA LYS A 42 -8.88 -22.30 -7.01
C LYS A 42 -8.21 -21.99 -8.35
N ALA A 43 -6.92 -22.28 -8.50
CA ALA A 43 -6.14 -22.09 -9.72
C ALA A 43 -6.06 -20.64 -10.22
N VAL A 44 -6.18 -19.65 -9.34
CA VAL A 44 -5.84 -18.26 -9.68
C VAL A 44 -4.34 -18.18 -9.97
N ASN A 45 -3.98 -17.51 -11.06
CA ASN A 45 -2.58 -17.31 -11.43
C ASN A 45 -1.86 -16.49 -10.33
N PRO A 46 -0.83 -17.04 -9.65
CA PRO A 46 -0.13 -16.33 -8.58
C PRO A 46 0.46 -14.99 -9.01
N ALA A 47 0.92 -14.87 -10.27
CA ALA A 47 1.50 -13.64 -10.81
C ALA A 47 0.49 -12.50 -10.95
N LYS A 48 -0.81 -12.79 -10.80
CA LYS A 48 -1.91 -11.82 -10.77
C LYS A 48 -2.43 -11.52 -9.36
N VAL A 49 -1.77 -12.06 -8.35
CA VAL A 49 -2.04 -11.78 -6.94
C VAL A 49 -0.94 -10.87 -6.41
N LEU A 50 -1.31 -9.68 -5.97
CA LEU A 50 -0.42 -8.69 -5.38
C LEU A 50 -0.76 -8.51 -3.90
N ALA A 51 0.22 -8.62 -3.02
CA ALA A 51 0.10 -8.22 -1.62
C ALA A 51 1.02 -7.02 -1.32
N ILE A 52 0.45 -5.98 -0.73
CA ILE A 52 1.14 -4.75 -0.35
C ILE A 52 1.21 -4.68 1.18
N THR A 53 2.42 -4.48 1.71
CA THR A 53 2.65 -4.26 3.14
C THR A 53 3.32 -2.91 3.38
N PHE A 54 3.32 -2.43 4.63
CA PHE A 54 3.91 -1.13 4.96
C PHE A 54 5.44 -1.16 5.11
N THR A 55 6.01 -2.29 5.53
CA THR A 55 7.45 -2.43 5.79
C THR A 55 8.08 -3.56 4.98
N VAL A 56 9.36 -3.41 4.64
CA VAL A 56 10.13 -4.45 3.93
C VAL A 56 10.14 -5.75 4.74
N LYS A 57 10.35 -5.66 6.05
CA LYS A 57 10.29 -6.82 6.96
C LYS A 57 8.93 -7.54 6.89
N ALA A 58 7.82 -6.81 6.90
CA ALA A 58 6.49 -7.43 6.76
C ALA A 58 6.29 -8.08 5.39
N ALA A 59 6.80 -7.47 4.31
CA ALA A 59 6.78 -8.08 2.98
C ALA A 59 7.58 -9.40 2.94
N GLU A 60 8.78 -9.42 3.51
CA GLU A 60 9.64 -10.61 3.60
C GLU A 60 8.99 -11.72 4.43
N GLU A 61 8.47 -11.40 5.61
CA GLU A 61 7.75 -12.34 6.46
C GLU A 61 6.52 -12.92 5.74
N LEU A 62 5.76 -12.09 5.01
CA LEU A 62 4.61 -12.54 4.24
C LEU A 62 5.01 -13.47 3.09
N LYS A 63 6.08 -13.16 2.34
CA LYS A 63 6.64 -14.03 1.29
C LYS A 63 7.00 -15.40 1.84
N ILE A 64 7.74 -15.46 2.96
CA ILE A 64 8.17 -16.70 3.59
C ILE A 64 6.95 -17.56 3.99
N ARG A 65 5.90 -16.93 4.54
CA ARG A 65 4.70 -17.65 4.99
C ARG A 65 3.83 -18.17 3.85
N LEU A 66 3.75 -17.44 2.73
CA LEU A 66 2.97 -17.85 1.55
C LEU A 66 3.58 -19.07 0.84
N LYS A 67 4.90 -19.29 0.96
CA LYS A 67 5.62 -20.40 0.30
C LYS A 67 5.35 -20.50 -1.21
N ASN A 68 5.07 -19.38 -1.86
CA ASN A 68 4.83 -19.28 -3.29
C ASN A 68 5.52 -18.03 -3.83
N GLU A 69 6.65 -18.23 -4.52
CA GLU A 69 7.50 -17.14 -5.02
C GLU A 69 6.86 -16.36 -6.18
N ASN A 70 5.84 -16.94 -6.83
CA ASN A 70 5.14 -16.31 -7.94
C ASN A 70 4.06 -15.31 -7.47
N VAL A 71 3.68 -15.34 -6.18
CA VAL A 71 2.83 -14.28 -5.60
C VAL A 71 3.66 -13.02 -5.43
N LEU A 72 3.17 -11.91 -5.96
CA LEU A 72 3.85 -10.63 -5.90
C LEU A 72 3.64 -10.00 -4.52
N VAL A 73 4.72 -9.73 -3.80
CA VAL A 73 4.66 -9.11 -2.47
C VAL A 73 5.66 -7.97 -2.38
N TYR A 74 5.17 -6.77 -2.08
CA TYR A 74 5.96 -5.54 -2.08
C TYR A 74 5.50 -4.56 -1.00
N THR A 75 6.30 -3.55 -0.71
CA THR A 75 5.80 -2.29 -0.15
C THR A 75 5.29 -1.39 -1.28
N PHE A 76 4.54 -0.31 -0.96
CA PHE A 76 4.16 0.68 -1.98
C PHE A 76 5.37 1.23 -2.75
N HIS A 77 6.44 1.59 -2.04
CA HIS A 77 7.69 2.09 -2.64
C HIS A 77 8.38 1.01 -3.49
N GLY A 78 8.50 -0.21 -2.96
CA GLY A 78 9.13 -1.32 -3.68
C GLY A 78 8.39 -1.67 -4.98
N LEU A 79 7.06 -1.64 -4.96
CA LEU A 79 6.23 -1.84 -6.16
C LEU A 79 6.44 -0.71 -7.17
N CYS A 80 6.37 0.55 -6.74
CA CYS A 80 6.56 1.69 -7.63
C CYS A 80 7.94 1.68 -8.29
N TYR A 81 8.99 1.37 -7.51
CA TYR A 81 10.34 1.21 -8.02
C TYR A 81 10.42 0.12 -9.09
N HIS A 82 9.92 -1.08 -8.77
CA HIS A 82 9.92 -2.23 -9.69
C HIS A 82 9.20 -1.93 -11.02
N GLU A 83 8.03 -1.29 -10.95
CA GLU A 83 7.27 -0.95 -12.16
C GLU A 83 7.91 0.18 -12.98
N LEU A 84 8.58 1.14 -12.34
CA LEU A 84 9.33 2.18 -13.05
C LEU A 84 10.61 1.63 -13.69
N GLU A 85 11.30 0.70 -13.01
CA GLU A 85 12.47 0.02 -13.55
C GLU A 85 12.14 -0.78 -14.82
N LYS A 86 10.98 -1.47 -14.85
CA LYS A 86 10.47 -2.14 -16.07
C LYS A 86 10.24 -1.19 -17.24
N LEU A 87 10.01 0.10 -16.98
CA LEU A 87 9.88 1.13 -18.01
C LEU A 87 11.25 1.70 -18.43
N GLY A 88 12.36 1.15 -17.93
CA GLY A 88 13.72 1.60 -18.21
C GLY A 88 14.10 2.90 -17.49
N ILE A 89 13.34 3.31 -16.47
CA ILE A 89 13.59 4.54 -15.72
C ILE A 89 14.62 4.23 -14.63
N LYS A 90 15.81 4.82 -14.78
CA LYS A 90 16.86 4.75 -13.75
C LYS A 90 16.50 5.69 -12.60
N ILE A 91 16.53 5.16 -11.38
CA ILE A 91 16.13 5.87 -10.17
C ILE A 91 17.25 5.75 -9.14
N GLU A 92 17.70 6.90 -8.65
CA GLU A 92 18.58 7.02 -7.50
C GLU A 92 17.78 7.68 -6.38
N ILE A 93 17.58 6.95 -5.28
CA ILE A 93 16.82 7.44 -4.12
C ILE A 93 17.80 7.92 -3.06
N GLU A 94 17.60 9.13 -2.57
CA GLU A 94 18.34 9.66 -1.42
C GLU A 94 17.52 9.48 -0.14
N GLU A 95 18.19 9.05 0.93
CA GLU A 95 17.54 8.82 2.22
C GLU A 95 17.36 10.15 2.96
N PRO A 96 16.19 10.38 3.61
CA PRO A 96 15.95 11.59 4.40
C PRO A 96 17.06 11.96 5.39
N GLU A 97 17.74 10.96 5.96
CA GLU A 97 18.81 11.12 6.93
C GLU A 97 20.12 11.67 6.34
N LYS A 98 20.32 11.54 5.02
CA LYS A 98 21.52 12.01 4.31
C LYS A 98 21.34 13.39 3.69
N LEU A 99 20.11 13.87 3.64
CA LEU A 99 19.77 15.15 3.05
C LEU A 99 20.26 16.31 3.95
N PRO A 100 20.88 17.36 3.37
CA PRO A 100 21.38 18.50 4.13
C PRO A 100 20.27 19.51 4.50
N PHE A 101 19.11 19.00 4.91
CA PHE A 101 17.92 19.78 5.27
C PHE A 101 17.45 19.42 6.67
N ASP A 102 16.75 20.34 7.33
CA ASP A 102 16.22 20.06 8.66
C ASP A 102 15.13 18.98 8.61
N LYS A 103 15.07 18.13 9.64
CA LYS A 103 14.11 17.02 9.69
C LYS A 103 12.65 17.48 9.67
N LEU A 104 12.34 18.62 10.29
CA LEU A 104 10.98 19.19 10.27
C LEU A 104 10.65 19.78 8.90
N GLU A 105 11.64 20.31 8.18
CA GLU A 105 11.48 20.78 6.81
C GLU A 105 11.19 19.62 5.87
N ILE A 106 11.98 18.54 5.94
CA ILE A 106 11.76 17.30 5.18
C ILE A 106 10.35 16.76 5.47
N LEU A 107 9.93 16.71 6.75
CA LEU A 107 8.58 16.27 7.12
C LEU A 107 7.49 17.17 6.52
N LYS A 108 7.67 18.50 6.50
CA LYS A 108 6.72 19.43 5.87
C LYS A 108 6.64 19.21 4.36
N ILE A 109 7.77 18.98 3.71
CA ILE A 109 7.85 18.67 2.28
C ILE A 109 7.14 17.34 1.98
N SER A 110 7.41 16.31 2.78
CA SER A 110 6.76 15.01 2.65
C SER A 110 5.24 15.13 2.80
N ASN A 111 4.76 15.84 3.81
CA ASN A 111 3.32 16.12 3.98
C ASN A 111 2.71 16.88 2.80
N TYR A 112 3.45 17.80 2.17
CA TYR A 112 3.02 18.48 0.96
C TYR A 112 2.93 17.53 -0.24
N LYS A 113 3.96 16.71 -0.48
CA LYS A 113 3.95 15.69 -1.55
C LYS A 113 2.85 14.66 -1.36
N ASN A 114 2.68 14.17 -0.13
CA ASN A 114 1.62 13.23 0.27
C ASN A 114 0.21 13.82 0.16
N SER A 115 0.08 15.15 0.05
CA SER A 115 -1.19 15.82 -0.31
C SER A 115 -1.43 15.91 -1.82
N LEU A 116 -0.63 15.22 -2.64
CA LEU A 116 -0.60 15.33 -4.10
C LEU A 116 -0.31 16.77 -4.55
N LYS A 117 0.51 17.49 -3.79
CA LYS A 117 0.85 18.90 -4.03
C LYS A 117 -0.37 19.84 -4.09
N LYS A 118 -1.49 19.48 -3.46
CA LYS A 118 -2.72 20.29 -3.41
C LYS A 118 -2.67 21.44 -2.39
N LYS A 119 -1.79 21.35 -1.40
CA LYS A 119 -1.58 22.38 -0.38
C LYS A 119 -0.58 23.44 -0.86
N ARG A 120 -0.40 24.53 -0.10
CA ARG A 120 0.69 25.47 -0.36
C ARG A 120 2.04 24.78 -0.10
N PRO A 121 3.04 24.89 -1.01
CA PRO A 121 4.36 24.32 -0.78
C PRO A 121 5.05 25.02 0.41
N PRO A 122 5.79 24.27 1.26
CA PRO A 122 6.72 24.85 2.22
C PRO A 122 7.75 25.76 1.54
N ILE A 123 8.26 26.77 2.24
CA ILE A 123 9.20 27.76 1.68
C ILE A 123 10.45 27.07 1.09
N VAL A 124 11.01 26.12 1.82
CA VAL A 124 12.22 25.35 1.44
C VAL A 124 11.98 24.31 0.34
N TYR A 125 10.73 24.09 -0.09
CA TYR A 125 10.41 23.04 -1.08
C TYR A 125 11.19 23.19 -2.39
N TYR A 126 11.29 24.41 -2.92
CA TYR A 126 11.94 24.63 -4.22
C TYR A 126 13.45 24.45 -4.14
N GLU A 127 14.07 24.86 -3.04
CA GLU A 127 15.50 24.63 -2.79
C GLU A 127 15.79 23.14 -2.62
N TYR A 128 14.95 22.44 -1.85
CA TYR A 128 15.00 21.00 -1.67
C TYR A 128 14.90 20.23 -2.99
N GLN A 129 13.90 20.53 -3.82
CA GLN A 129 13.77 19.87 -5.13
C GLN A 129 14.92 20.23 -6.07
N LYS A 130 15.47 21.46 -5.99
CA LYS A 130 16.64 21.86 -6.76
C LYS A 130 17.87 21.04 -6.35
N TYR A 131 18.07 20.83 -5.05
CA TYR A 131 19.14 19.98 -4.53
C TYR A 131 19.05 18.55 -5.07
N LEU A 132 17.89 17.90 -4.93
CA LEU A 132 17.66 16.56 -5.47
C LEU A 132 17.92 16.49 -6.98
N SER A 133 17.39 17.47 -7.73
CA SER A 133 17.57 17.53 -9.19
C SER A 133 19.03 17.71 -9.61
N LEU A 134 19.83 18.52 -8.90
CA LEU A 134 21.25 18.73 -9.20
C LEU A 134 22.08 17.45 -8.98
N ASN A 135 21.71 16.68 -7.96
CA ASN A 135 22.34 15.38 -7.66
C ASN A 135 21.75 14.22 -8.48
N LYS A 136 20.76 14.47 -9.34
CA LYS A 136 20.03 13.45 -10.13
C LYS A 136 19.34 12.39 -9.26
N GLN A 137 18.95 12.78 -8.06
CA GLN A 137 18.29 11.93 -7.08
C GLN A 137 16.81 12.29 -6.94
N ILE A 138 16.06 11.39 -6.35
CA ILE A 138 14.69 11.63 -5.87
C ILE A 138 14.56 11.14 -4.43
N ASP A 139 13.51 11.55 -3.73
CA ASP A 139 13.15 10.92 -2.46
C ASP A 139 12.03 9.89 -2.64
N PHE A 140 11.65 9.23 -1.54
CA PHE A 140 10.61 8.21 -1.53
C PHE A 140 9.23 8.75 -1.97
N ASP A 141 8.87 9.99 -1.66
CA ASP A 141 7.59 10.55 -2.09
C ASP A 141 7.60 10.91 -3.58
N ASP A 142 8.73 11.39 -4.09
CA ASP A 142 8.94 11.63 -5.52
C ASP A 142 8.87 10.33 -6.33
N LEU A 143 9.28 9.18 -5.78
CA LEU A 143 9.12 7.87 -6.42
C LEU A 143 7.65 7.56 -6.72
N LEU A 144 6.76 7.76 -5.74
CA LEU A 144 5.33 7.50 -5.91
C LEU A 144 4.69 8.52 -6.88
N LEU A 145 5.06 9.79 -6.77
CA LEU A 145 4.63 10.82 -7.72
C LEU A 145 5.08 10.51 -9.14
N LEU A 146 6.33 10.05 -9.31
CA LEU A 146 6.88 9.64 -10.59
C LEU A 146 6.13 8.44 -11.17
N PHE A 147 5.84 7.43 -10.34
CA PHE A 147 5.01 6.29 -10.73
C PHE A 147 3.64 6.75 -11.26
N LEU A 148 2.94 7.62 -10.53
CA LEU A 148 1.64 8.14 -10.97
C LEU A 148 1.72 8.95 -12.27
N ASN A 149 2.80 9.71 -12.46
CA ASN A 149 3.02 10.51 -13.66
C ASN A 149 3.43 9.68 -14.89
N LYS A 150 4.18 8.59 -14.70
CA LYS A 150 4.74 7.79 -15.79
C LYS A 150 3.87 6.62 -16.20
N THR A 151 2.98 6.17 -15.32
CA THR A 151 2.01 5.14 -15.66
C THR A 151 0.71 5.73 -16.18
N ARG A 152 -0.08 4.94 -16.91
CA ARG A 152 -1.42 5.33 -17.38
C ARG A 152 -2.50 4.56 -16.62
N ASN A 153 -3.72 5.11 -16.57
CA ASN A 153 -4.84 4.47 -15.88
C ASN A 153 -5.22 3.09 -16.46
N ASP A 154 -4.99 2.87 -17.75
CA ASP A 154 -5.29 1.62 -18.45
C ASP A 154 -4.18 0.57 -18.36
N GLN A 155 -2.97 0.98 -17.98
CA GLN A 155 -1.78 0.12 -17.95
C GLN A 155 -1.96 -1.11 -17.06
N PHE A 156 -2.66 -0.97 -15.93
CA PHE A 156 -2.85 -2.04 -14.96
C PHE A 156 -4.22 -2.72 -15.06
N LYS A 157 -5.03 -2.42 -16.08
CA LYS A 157 -6.43 -2.88 -16.19
C LYS A 157 -6.61 -4.40 -16.03
N ASN A 158 -5.60 -5.19 -16.45
CA ASN A 158 -5.58 -6.65 -16.36
C ASN A 158 -4.33 -7.20 -15.64
N ALA A 159 -3.58 -6.34 -14.95
CA ALA A 159 -2.32 -6.74 -14.32
C ALA A 159 -2.57 -7.59 -13.07
N PHE A 160 -3.53 -7.19 -12.23
CA PHE A 160 -3.84 -7.86 -10.98
C PHE A 160 -5.31 -8.24 -10.92
N ASP A 161 -5.59 -9.52 -10.71
CA ASP A 161 -6.94 -10.00 -10.45
C ASP A 161 -7.29 -9.79 -8.97
N PHE A 162 -6.28 -9.86 -8.09
CA PHE A 162 -6.43 -9.66 -6.64
C PHE A 162 -5.32 -8.78 -6.08
N ILE A 163 -5.70 -7.80 -5.24
CA ILE A 163 -4.79 -6.95 -4.46
C ILE A 163 -5.12 -7.11 -2.98
N PHE A 164 -4.12 -7.40 -2.17
CA PHE A 164 -4.19 -7.48 -0.72
C PHE A 164 -3.39 -6.33 -0.12
N ILE A 165 -3.91 -5.72 0.94
CA ILE A 165 -3.21 -4.63 1.63
C ILE A 165 -3.29 -4.88 3.14
N ASP A 166 -2.13 -4.99 3.77
CA ASP A 166 -2.00 -5.07 5.23
C ASP A 166 -1.73 -3.68 5.82
N GLU A 167 -2.12 -3.48 7.08
CA GLU A 167 -1.98 -2.21 7.82
C GLU A 167 -2.51 -0.98 7.06
N PHE A 168 -3.70 -1.10 6.46
CA PHE A 168 -4.28 -0.06 5.60
C PHE A 168 -4.44 1.30 6.31
N GLN A 169 -4.57 1.33 7.64
CA GLN A 169 -4.64 2.56 8.43
C GLN A 169 -3.39 3.45 8.31
N ASP A 170 -2.26 2.91 7.87
CA ASP A 170 -1.00 3.64 7.71
C ASP A 170 -0.85 4.28 6.31
N THR A 171 -1.85 4.08 5.45
CA THR A 171 -1.87 4.58 4.07
C THR A 171 -2.11 6.09 4.03
N ASN A 172 -1.27 6.82 3.28
CA ASN A 172 -1.46 8.25 3.00
C ASN A 172 -2.21 8.50 1.66
N ASN A 173 -2.58 9.75 1.33
CA ASN A 173 -3.34 10.01 0.09
C ASN A 173 -2.56 9.64 -1.18
N LEU A 174 -1.24 9.81 -1.18
CA LEU A 174 -0.40 9.51 -2.34
C LEU A 174 -0.34 8.01 -2.61
N GLN A 175 -0.12 7.20 -1.57
CA GLN A 175 -0.21 5.73 -1.64
C GLN A 175 -1.61 5.26 -2.03
N TYR A 176 -2.65 5.93 -1.56
CA TYR A 176 -4.02 5.61 -1.95
C TYR A 176 -4.29 5.87 -3.45
N GLU A 177 -3.75 6.95 -4.02
CA GLU A 177 -3.82 7.16 -5.47
C GLU A 177 -3.01 6.12 -6.25
N VAL A 178 -1.87 5.65 -5.72
CA VAL A 178 -1.12 4.52 -6.29
C VAL A 178 -1.98 3.25 -6.29
N LEU A 179 -2.65 2.92 -5.18
CA LEU A 179 -3.59 1.81 -5.14
C LEU A 179 -4.67 1.92 -6.22
N LYS A 180 -5.32 3.08 -6.32
CA LYS A 180 -6.35 3.30 -7.35
C LYS A 180 -5.82 3.14 -8.77
N ARG A 181 -4.56 3.53 -9.02
CA ARG A 181 -3.90 3.32 -10.32
C ARG A 181 -3.70 1.83 -10.67
N LEU A 182 -3.55 0.97 -9.67
CA LEU A 182 -3.36 -0.47 -9.84
C LEU A 182 -4.69 -1.25 -10.02
N ILE A 183 -5.81 -0.67 -9.59
CA ILE A 183 -7.13 -1.31 -9.64
C ILE A 183 -7.69 -1.25 -11.07
N GLY A 184 -7.78 -2.42 -11.71
CA GLY A 184 -8.47 -2.62 -12.98
C GLY A 184 -9.96 -2.92 -12.80
N GLN A 185 -10.66 -3.12 -13.93
CA GLN A 185 -12.11 -3.32 -13.95
C GLN A 185 -12.57 -4.60 -13.22
N LYS A 186 -11.73 -5.64 -13.20
CA LYS A 186 -12.02 -6.93 -12.58
C LYS A 186 -11.23 -7.17 -11.29
N THR A 187 -10.38 -6.22 -10.91
CA THR A 187 -9.51 -6.35 -9.75
C THR A 187 -10.35 -6.38 -8.48
N LYS A 188 -10.09 -7.37 -7.63
CA LYS A 188 -10.66 -7.44 -6.28
C LYS A 188 -9.64 -6.97 -5.26
N VAL A 189 -10.06 -6.21 -4.26
CA VAL A 189 -9.20 -5.67 -3.21
C VAL A 189 -9.66 -6.18 -1.84
N PHE A 190 -8.72 -6.75 -1.10
CA PHE A 190 -8.88 -7.17 0.28
C PHE A 190 -7.96 -6.32 1.16
N ALA A 191 -8.50 -5.27 1.75
CA ALA A 191 -7.77 -4.39 2.65
C ALA A 191 -8.02 -4.79 4.11
N VAL A 192 -6.97 -4.76 4.92
CA VAL A 192 -7.04 -5.05 6.36
C VAL A 192 -6.46 -3.89 7.13
N GLY A 193 -7.09 -3.51 8.24
CA GLY A 193 -6.54 -2.48 9.10
C GLY A 193 -7.22 -2.37 10.45
N ASP A 194 -6.62 -1.53 11.29
CA ASP A 194 -7.07 -1.24 12.65
C ASP A 194 -7.21 0.27 12.85
N PRO A 195 -8.45 0.80 12.93
CA PRO A 195 -8.69 2.23 13.14
C PRO A 195 -8.11 2.75 14.45
N ASP A 196 -8.13 1.90 15.49
CA ASP A 196 -7.68 2.23 16.84
C ASP A 196 -6.14 2.28 16.92
N GLN A 197 -5.44 1.67 15.94
CA GLN A 197 -3.98 1.71 15.81
C GLN A 197 -3.49 2.65 14.72
N SER A 198 -4.23 3.72 14.42
CA SER A 198 -3.73 4.81 13.57
C SER A 198 -2.67 5.67 14.30
N ILE A 199 -1.56 5.04 14.71
CA ILE A 199 -0.44 5.67 15.44
C ILE A 199 0.38 6.60 14.54
N TYR A 200 0.20 6.53 13.21
CA TYR A 200 0.94 7.33 12.21
C TYR A 200 0.28 8.65 11.79
N ARG A 201 -0.62 9.23 12.61
CA ARG A 201 -1.16 10.59 12.36
C ARG A 201 -0.07 11.65 12.12
N PHE A 202 1.12 11.48 12.73
CA PHE A 202 2.25 12.39 12.58
C PHE A 202 3.03 12.25 11.25
N ARG A 203 2.84 11.16 10.48
CA ARG A 203 3.43 10.95 9.13
C ARG A 203 2.44 11.18 7.99
N GLY A 204 1.28 11.80 8.27
CA GLY A 204 0.29 12.12 7.25
C GLY A 204 -0.67 10.98 6.87
N ALA A 205 -0.72 9.90 7.66
CA ALA A 205 -1.82 8.94 7.59
C ALA A 205 -3.12 9.68 7.90
N ASN A 206 -4.04 9.69 6.93
CA ASN A 206 -5.31 10.37 7.06
C ASN A 206 -6.34 9.35 7.53
N PRO A 207 -6.90 9.46 8.75
CA PRO A 207 -7.86 8.48 9.28
C PRO A 207 -9.09 8.31 8.37
N ASN A 208 -9.36 9.32 7.52
CA ASN A 208 -10.40 9.25 6.51
C ASN A 208 -10.05 8.36 5.30
N ILE A 209 -8.85 7.79 5.16
CA ILE A 209 -8.51 6.93 4.00
C ILE A 209 -9.28 5.62 4.05
N ILE A 210 -9.49 5.05 5.24
CA ILE A 210 -10.35 3.87 5.41
C ILE A 210 -11.78 4.22 4.98
N ASP A 211 -12.34 5.29 5.55
CA ASP A 211 -13.71 5.72 5.23
C ASP A 211 -13.85 6.09 3.75
N LYS A 212 -12.84 6.74 3.18
CA LYS A 212 -12.77 7.07 1.75
C LYS A 212 -12.70 5.81 0.90
N TYR A 213 -11.91 4.80 1.27
CA TYR A 213 -11.88 3.53 0.55
C TYR A 213 -13.24 2.83 0.58
N ILE A 214 -13.85 2.75 1.75
CA ILE A 214 -15.19 2.17 1.93
C ILE A 214 -16.20 2.90 1.04
N LYS A 215 -16.16 4.23 1.02
CA LYS A 215 -17.06 5.04 0.21
C LYS A 215 -16.77 4.99 -1.29
N ASP A 216 -15.51 5.14 -1.70
CA ASP A 216 -15.09 5.22 -3.11
C ASP A 216 -15.37 3.89 -3.85
N PHE A 217 -15.33 2.76 -3.13
CA PHE A 217 -15.48 1.41 -3.70
C PHE A 217 -16.69 0.63 -3.21
N ASP A 218 -17.56 1.24 -2.40
CA ASP A 218 -18.66 0.56 -1.70
C ASP A 218 -18.18 -0.74 -1.02
N ALA A 219 -17.04 -0.64 -0.33
CA ALA A 219 -16.32 -1.82 0.15
C ALA A 219 -17.12 -2.51 1.27
N LYS A 220 -17.32 -3.81 1.14
CA LYS A 220 -18.01 -4.59 2.18
C LYS A 220 -17.13 -4.69 3.42
N ILE A 221 -17.72 -4.33 4.55
CA ILE A 221 -17.04 -4.35 5.84
C ILE A 221 -17.19 -5.72 6.50
N TYR A 222 -16.08 -6.28 6.94
CA TYR A 222 -16.02 -7.42 7.85
C TYR A 222 -15.29 -7.00 9.12
N LYS A 223 -15.59 -7.66 10.25
CA LYS A 223 -14.93 -7.39 11.53
C LYS A 223 -14.46 -8.71 12.12
N ILE A 224 -13.21 -8.74 12.59
CA ILE A 224 -12.70 -9.85 13.41
C ILE A 224 -12.34 -9.29 14.79
N SER A 225 -12.95 -9.87 15.83
CA SER A 225 -12.92 -9.35 17.20
C SER A 225 -12.12 -10.23 18.16
N THR A 226 -11.96 -11.51 17.83
CA THR A 226 -11.28 -12.48 18.72
C THR A 226 -9.77 -12.29 18.71
N ASN A 227 -9.18 -12.00 19.88
CA ASN A 227 -7.73 -11.86 20.06
C ASN A 227 -7.09 -13.23 20.42
N TYR A 228 -5.98 -13.57 19.76
CA TYR A 228 -5.23 -14.82 19.93
C TYR A 228 -3.84 -14.62 20.53
N ARG A 229 -3.49 -13.40 20.96
CA ARG A 229 -2.24 -13.08 21.66
C ARG A 229 -2.45 -13.02 23.16
#